data_AF-A0A0D9AVG0-F1
#
_entry.id   AF-A0A0D9AVG0-F1
#
_cell.length_a   1.000
_cell.length_b   1.000
_cell.length_c   1.000
_cell.angle_alpha   90.00
_cell.angle_beta   90.00
_cell.angle_gamma   90.00
#
_symmetry.space_group_name_H-M   'P 1'
#
loop_
_entity.id
_entity.type
_entity.pdbx_description
1 polymer ?
#
loop_
_entity_poly.entity_id
_entity_poly.type
_entity_poly.pdbx_seq_one_letter_code
_entity_poly.pdbx_strand_id
1 'polypeptide(L)'
;MKLFFALVGILFLSGCQSDPLSGEHDPKDPWWSLEFFAPLYMTGWVEASWVEDIHGELFNHGSGGIIGTGNHGYDSELARGWPRGKSGGIQGVVGADLPKRVYVRWQSIVEPQTYRVWIDIPERARQLMHMSTHRRCPETPGRPALYLAALHLGLAPGGIVQVWTRDECNRPVKIARAQAEIEPLGPSQGKTDGRYAYKINEKTKRYIDKYGIPYGSW
;
A
#
# COMPACT_ATOMS: atom_id res chain seq x y z
N MET A 1 -11.25 -34.50 57.10
CA MET A 1 -10.17 -34.39 56.09
C MET A 1 -10.50 -35.11 54.76
N LYS A 2 -11.76 -35.05 54.27
CA LYS A 2 -12.14 -35.59 52.94
C LYS A 2 -12.89 -34.58 52.05
N LEU A 3 -13.43 -33.51 52.63
CA LEU A 3 -14.09 -32.43 51.88
C LEU A 3 -13.10 -31.40 51.28
N PHE A 4 -11.88 -31.29 51.81
CA PHE A 4 -10.89 -30.32 51.30
C PHE A 4 -10.24 -30.76 49.98
N PHE A 5 -10.22 -32.06 49.68
CA PHE A 5 -9.68 -32.59 48.42
C PHE A 5 -10.67 -32.49 47.25
N ALA A 6 -11.98 -32.35 47.53
CA ALA A 6 -12.99 -32.20 46.48
C ALA A 6 -13.03 -30.77 45.90
N LEU A 7 -12.59 -29.76 46.66
CA LEU A 7 -12.62 -28.36 46.23
C LEU A 7 -11.43 -27.96 45.33
N VAL A 8 -10.32 -28.69 45.41
CA VAL A 8 -9.10 -28.44 44.61
C VAL A 8 -9.20 -29.04 43.20
N GLY A 9 -10.06 -30.04 42.98
CA GLY A 9 -10.28 -30.68 41.68
C GLY A 9 -11.12 -29.87 40.69
N ILE A 10 -11.84 -28.83 41.14
CA ILE A 10 -12.75 -28.03 40.30
C ILE A 10 -12.04 -26.81 39.69
N LEU A 11 -10.88 -26.40 40.22
CA LEU A 11 -10.17 -25.17 39.82
C LEU A 11 -9.27 -25.31 38.57
N PHE A 12 -9.15 -26.50 37.98
CA PHE A 12 -8.30 -26.74 36.79
C PHE A 12 -9.07 -26.89 35.46
N LEU A 13 -10.37 -26.60 35.45
CA LEU A 13 -11.20 -26.59 34.23
C LEU A 13 -11.43 -25.18 33.66
N SER A 14 -10.49 -24.25 33.85
CA SER A 14 -10.39 -23.07 32.98
C SER A 14 -9.84 -23.54 31.63
N GLY A 15 -10.71 -24.15 30.81
CA GLY A 15 -10.40 -24.50 29.43
C GLY A 15 -9.90 -23.26 28.70
N CYS A 16 -8.85 -23.42 27.88
CA CYS A 16 -8.38 -22.38 26.98
C CYS A 16 -9.58 -21.83 26.19
N GLN A 17 -10.07 -20.64 26.54
CA GLN A 17 -10.97 -19.90 25.69
C GLN A 17 -10.18 -19.56 24.42
N SER A 18 -10.54 -20.19 23.30
CA SER A 18 -10.03 -19.80 22.00
C SER A 18 -10.41 -18.33 21.76
N ASP A 19 -9.43 -17.47 21.44
CA ASP A 19 -9.71 -16.09 21.05
C ASP A 19 -10.63 -16.13 19.82
N PRO A 20 -11.89 -15.68 19.92
CA PRO A 20 -12.84 -15.75 18.81
C PRO A 20 -12.43 -14.87 17.62
N LEU A 21 -11.49 -13.95 17.83
CA LEU A 21 -10.94 -13.07 16.80
C LEU A 21 -9.60 -13.58 16.24
N SER A 22 -9.09 -14.73 16.70
CA SER A 22 -7.88 -15.30 16.13
C SER A 22 -8.10 -15.72 14.68
N GLY A 23 -7.25 -15.20 13.80
CA GLY A 23 -7.15 -15.58 12.39
C GLY A 23 -5.94 -16.49 12.11
N GLU A 24 -5.32 -17.07 13.14
CA GLU A 24 -4.08 -17.85 13.01
C GLU A 24 -4.18 -18.98 11.98
N HIS A 25 -5.35 -19.63 11.91
CA HIS A 25 -5.64 -20.73 10.99
C HIS A 25 -6.45 -20.30 9.76
N ASP A 26 -6.73 -19.01 9.59
CA ASP A 26 -7.43 -18.52 8.41
C ASP A 26 -6.52 -18.62 7.17
N PRO A 27 -7.09 -18.84 5.97
CA PRO A 27 -6.32 -18.87 4.73
C PRO A 27 -5.59 -17.53 4.53
N LYS A 28 -4.29 -17.59 4.26
CA LYS A 28 -3.45 -16.44 3.96
C LYS A 28 -2.31 -16.81 3.03
N ASP A 29 -1.88 -15.85 2.24
CA ASP A 29 -0.69 -15.97 1.41
C ASP A 29 0.58 -15.89 2.27
N PRO A 30 1.66 -16.60 1.91
CA PRO A 30 2.94 -16.51 2.61
C PRO A 30 3.73 -15.25 2.25
N TRP A 31 3.32 -14.54 1.18
CA TRP A 31 3.89 -13.26 0.76
C TRP A 31 2.96 -12.10 1.14
N TRP A 32 3.43 -10.87 0.97
CA TRP A 32 2.64 -9.64 1.15
C TRP A 32 2.61 -8.84 -0.16
N SER A 33 1.71 -7.85 -0.32
CA SER A 33 1.65 -7.03 -1.54
C SER A 33 2.25 -5.64 -1.40
N LEU A 34 2.97 -5.22 -2.44
CA LEU A 34 3.39 -3.85 -2.66
C LEU A 34 2.60 -3.25 -3.81
N GLU A 35 1.67 -2.36 -3.51
CA GLU A 35 0.72 -1.85 -4.49
C GLU A 35 0.94 -0.37 -4.77
N PHE A 36 0.83 0.02 -6.04
CA PHE A 36 0.99 1.41 -6.47
C PHE A 36 -0.31 1.96 -7.03
N PHE A 37 -0.61 3.21 -6.70
CA PHE A 37 -1.74 3.93 -7.27
C PHE A 37 -1.42 5.43 -7.33
N ALA A 38 -2.27 6.19 -8.01
CA ALA A 38 -2.17 7.65 -8.09
C ALA A 38 -3.55 8.29 -7.94
N PRO A 39 -3.62 9.61 -7.68
CA PRO A 39 -4.87 10.35 -7.79
C PRO A 39 -5.54 10.13 -9.16
N LEU A 40 -6.87 10.25 -9.19
CA LEU A 40 -7.62 10.08 -10.43
C LEU A 40 -7.15 11.09 -11.48
N TYR A 41 -7.07 10.66 -12.73
CA TYR A 41 -6.52 11.43 -13.86
C TYR A 41 -5.03 11.76 -13.77
N MET A 42 -4.37 11.59 -12.63
CA MET A 42 -2.93 11.85 -12.47
C MET A 42 -2.13 10.62 -12.90
N THR A 43 -2.16 10.34 -14.21
CA THR A 43 -1.52 9.15 -14.78
C THR A 43 -0.01 9.17 -14.53
N GLY A 44 0.51 8.02 -14.10
CA GLY A 44 1.93 7.79 -13.85
C GLY A 44 2.39 6.42 -14.36
N TRP A 45 3.70 6.21 -14.38
CA TRP A 45 4.33 4.93 -14.69
C TRP A 45 5.40 4.59 -13.66
N VAL A 46 5.22 3.50 -12.91
CA VAL A 46 6.20 3.02 -11.93
C VAL A 46 7.26 2.21 -12.64
N GLU A 47 8.47 2.78 -12.78
CA GLU A 47 9.57 2.15 -13.49
C GLU A 47 10.22 1.03 -12.70
N ALA A 48 10.41 1.26 -11.40
CA ALA A 48 11.19 0.39 -10.54
C ALA A 48 10.78 0.56 -9.08
N SER A 49 10.85 -0.53 -8.34
CA SER A 49 10.61 -0.57 -6.91
C SER A 49 11.50 -1.63 -6.26
N TRP A 50 12.00 -1.30 -5.08
CA TRP A 50 12.86 -2.19 -4.28
C TRP A 50 12.35 -2.20 -2.85
N VAL A 51 12.57 -3.31 -2.17
CA VAL A 51 12.27 -3.49 -0.77
C VAL A 51 13.55 -3.76 -0.01
N GLU A 52 13.78 -3.04 1.09
CA GLU A 52 14.67 -3.50 2.16
C GLU A 52 13.80 -4.05 3.28
N ASP A 53 14.01 -5.31 3.65
CA ASP A 53 13.28 -5.94 4.75
C ASP A 53 13.87 -5.58 6.13
N ILE A 54 13.31 -6.16 7.19
CA ILE A 54 13.80 -5.95 8.56
C ILE A 54 15.20 -6.51 8.83
N HIS A 55 15.68 -7.45 8.01
CA HIS A 55 17.02 -8.03 8.10
C HIS A 55 18.05 -7.24 7.28
N GLY A 56 17.61 -6.24 6.51
CA GLY A 56 18.46 -5.41 5.66
C GLY A 56 18.73 -6.03 4.29
N GLU A 57 18.01 -7.10 3.92
CA GLU A 57 18.11 -7.73 2.62
C GLU A 57 17.35 -6.90 1.57
N LEU A 58 17.93 -6.79 0.37
CA LEU A 58 17.37 -6.00 -0.72
C LEU A 58 16.74 -6.88 -1.79
N PHE A 59 15.46 -6.64 -2.05
CA PHE A 59 14.66 -7.35 -3.03
C PHE A 59 14.24 -6.40 -4.14
N ASN A 60 14.56 -6.77 -5.38
CA ASN A 60 14.07 -6.06 -6.55
C ASN A 60 12.65 -6.51 -6.87
N HIS A 61 11.66 -5.67 -6.57
CA HIS A 61 10.25 -5.94 -6.84
C HIS A 61 9.88 -5.63 -8.31
N GLY A 62 10.67 -4.81 -9.00
CA GLY A 62 10.49 -4.51 -10.41
C GLY A 62 9.53 -3.33 -10.67
N SER A 63 8.93 -3.33 -11.85
CA SER A 63 8.03 -2.25 -12.30
C SER A 63 6.62 -2.43 -11.74
N GLY A 64 6.03 -1.33 -11.27
CA GLY A 64 4.64 -1.32 -10.80
C GLY A 64 3.61 -1.06 -11.91
N GLY A 65 4.06 -0.75 -13.13
CA GLY A 65 3.18 -0.50 -14.26
C GLY A 65 2.51 0.88 -14.25
N ILE A 66 1.41 0.99 -14.99
CA ILE A 66 0.65 2.23 -15.15
C ILE A 66 -0.28 2.47 -13.95
N ILE A 67 -0.35 3.70 -13.47
CA ILE A 67 -1.19 4.11 -12.34
C ILE A 67 -2.02 5.36 -12.68
N GLY A 68 -3.03 5.68 -11.87
CA GLY A 68 -3.85 6.88 -12.04
C GLY A 68 -4.69 6.87 -13.31
N THR A 69 -5.09 5.68 -13.76
CA THR A 69 -5.96 5.44 -14.92
C THR A 69 -7.42 5.33 -14.48
N GLY A 70 -8.36 5.58 -15.39
CA GLY A 70 -9.80 5.49 -15.12
C GLY A 70 -10.63 6.44 -15.97
N ASN A 71 -11.95 6.20 -16.04
CA ASN A 71 -12.91 7.09 -16.71
C ASN A 71 -14.10 7.34 -15.77
N HIS A 72 -13.94 8.28 -14.85
CA HIS A 72 -14.93 8.54 -13.81
C HIS A 72 -15.84 9.73 -14.12
N GLY A 73 -15.84 10.21 -15.37
CA GLY A 73 -16.61 11.39 -15.80
C GLY A 73 -15.93 12.72 -15.45
N TYR A 74 -16.43 13.81 -16.03
CA TYR A 74 -15.80 15.15 -15.95
C TYR A 74 -16.68 16.20 -15.24
N ASP A 75 -17.79 15.75 -14.67
CA ASP A 75 -18.80 16.62 -14.07
C ASP A 75 -18.37 17.16 -12.70
N SER A 76 -17.34 16.56 -12.09
CA SER A 76 -16.79 16.97 -10.81
C SER A 76 -15.25 16.88 -10.77
N GLU A 77 -14.65 17.62 -9.83
CA GLU A 77 -13.21 17.69 -9.61
C GLU A 77 -12.69 16.46 -8.83
N LEU A 78 -12.66 15.30 -9.51
CA LEU A 78 -12.34 14.00 -8.89
C LEU A 78 -10.85 13.76 -8.59
N ALA A 79 -9.94 14.54 -9.18
CA ALA A 79 -8.51 14.38 -8.97
C ALA A 79 -8.00 14.99 -7.65
N ARG A 80 -8.86 15.72 -6.91
CA ARG A 80 -8.50 16.25 -5.61
C ARG A 80 -8.38 15.14 -4.57
N GLY A 81 -7.18 14.99 -4.03
CA GLY A 81 -6.86 13.99 -3.02
C GLY A 81 -6.79 12.55 -3.55
N TRP A 82 -6.83 11.60 -2.63
CA TRP A 82 -6.58 10.19 -2.92
C TRP A 82 -7.88 9.42 -3.22
N PRO A 83 -7.87 8.44 -4.16
CA PRO A 83 -9.03 7.60 -4.44
C PRO A 83 -9.56 6.91 -3.18
N ARG A 84 -10.88 6.72 -3.08
CA ARG A 84 -11.54 6.17 -1.88
C ARG A 84 -10.97 4.83 -1.41
N GLY A 85 -10.52 3.98 -2.34
CA GLY A 85 -9.94 2.67 -2.03
C GLY A 85 -8.55 2.72 -1.40
N LYS A 86 -7.73 3.73 -1.71
CA LYS A 86 -6.28 3.80 -1.38
C LYS A 86 -5.56 2.47 -1.63
N SER A 87 -5.77 1.90 -2.81
CA SER A 87 -5.25 0.59 -3.22
C SER A 87 -4.80 0.65 -4.67
N GLY A 88 -3.88 -0.24 -5.03
CA GLY A 88 -3.40 -0.44 -6.40
C GLY A 88 -3.69 -1.84 -6.91
N GLY A 89 -2.99 -2.25 -7.96
CA GLY A 89 -2.95 -3.65 -8.38
C GLY A 89 -2.11 -4.47 -7.40
N ILE A 90 -2.59 -5.65 -7.02
CA ILE A 90 -1.87 -6.59 -6.14
C ILE A 90 -0.61 -7.07 -6.87
N GLN A 91 0.55 -6.76 -6.29
CA GLN A 91 1.85 -7.26 -6.74
C GLN A 91 2.56 -7.87 -5.54
N GLY A 92 2.81 -9.18 -5.59
CA GLY A 92 3.35 -9.95 -4.47
C GLY A 92 4.85 -9.73 -4.29
N VAL A 93 5.26 -9.50 -3.05
CA VAL A 93 6.67 -9.49 -2.62
C VAL A 93 6.98 -10.87 -2.05
N VAL A 94 7.61 -11.71 -2.88
CA VAL A 94 7.90 -13.11 -2.53
C VAL A 94 9.27 -13.22 -1.87
N GLY A 95 9.32 -13.89 -0.71
CA GLY A 95 10.56 -14.24 -0.01
C GLY A 95 11.13 -13.15 0.90
N ALA A 96 10.64 -11.92 0.84
CA ALA A 96 11.05 -10.83 1.73
C ALA A 96 10.16 -10.76 2.98
N ASP A 97 10.77 -10.54 4.14
CA ASP A 97 10.02 -10.14 5.32
C ASP A 97 9.35 -8.76 5.14
N LEU A 98 8.49 -8.38 6.08
CA LEU A 98 7.81 -7.09 6.04
C LEU A 98 8.83 -5.94 5.97
N PRO A 99 8.53 -4.86 5.22
CA PRO A 99 9.54 -3.91 4.80
C PRO A 99 10.02 -3.02 5.95
N LYS A 100 11.32 -2.76 6.00
CA LYS A 100 11.93 -1.66 6.75
C LYS A 100 11.88 -0.36 5.96
N ARG A 101 12.16 -0.42 4.65
CA ARG A 101 11.98 0.71 3.73
C ARG A 101 11.70 0.24 2.31
N VAL A 102 11.05 1.09 1.53
CA VAL A 102 10.71 0.82 0.13
C VAL A 102 11.26 1.93 -0.75
N TYR A 103 11.92 1.56 -1.85
CA TYR A 103 12.27 2.47 -2.91
C TYR A 103 11.22 2.45 -4.00
N VAL A 104 10.92 3.61 -4.56
CA VAL A 104 10.13 3.72 -5.78
C VAL A 104 10.71 4.79 -6.70
N ARG A 105 10.73 4.49 -8.00
CA ARG A 105 10.95 5.47 -9.07
C ARG A 105 9.79 5.43 -10.04
N TRP A 106 9.21 6.59 -10.32
CA TRP A 106 8.07 6.69 -11.23
C TRP A 106 8.15 7.94 -12.09
N GLN A 107 7.54 7.85 -13.26
CA GLN A 107 7.27 8.96 -14.15
C GLN A 107 5.89 9.52 -13.85
N SER A 108 5.78 10.81 -13.58
CA SER A 108 4.50 11.52 -13.68
C SER A 108 4.26 11.88 -15.15
N ILE A 109 3.14 11.43 -15.72
CA ILE A 109 2.83 11.65 -17.15
C ILE A 109 2.13 13.00 -17.34
N VAL A 110 1.38 13.45 -16.33
CA VAL A 110 0.57 14.67 -16.38
C VAL A 110 1.37 15.95 -16.22
N GLU A 111 2.45 15.88 -15.45
CA GLU A 111 3.54 16.85 -15.40
C GLU A 111 4.80 16.04 -15.71
N PRO A 112 5.37 16.14 -16.92
CA PRO A 112 6.50 15.31 -17.33
C PRO A 112 7.72 15.49 -16.42
N GLN A 113 7.75 14.72 -15.33
CA GLN A 113 8.77 14.71 -14.31
C GLN A 113 8.92 13.29 -13.75
N THR A 114 10.15 12.78 -13.69
CA THR A 114 10.47 11.51 -13.04
C THR A 114 10.95 11.78 -11.63
N TYR A 115 10.45 10.98 -10.69
CA TYR A 115 10.75 11.09 -9.27
C TYR A 115 11.32 9.79 -8.73
N ARG A 116 12.11 9.88 -7.67
CA ARG A 116 12.58 8.72 -6.91
C ARG A 116 12.63 9.03 -5.42
N VAL A 117 12.44 8.00 -4.59
CA VAL A 117 12.51 8.15 -3.14
C VAL A 117 12.69 6.81 -2.44
N TRP A 118 13.39 6.82 -1.31
CA TRP A 118 13.32 5.78 -0.29
C TRP A 118 12.37 6.22 0.81
N ILE A 119 11.42 5.35 1.18
CA ILE A 119 10.43 5.61 2.23
C ILE A 119 10.65 4.63 3.37
N ASP A 120 10.95 5.15 4.55
CA ASP A 120 11.02 4.35 5.77
C ASP A 120 9.63 3.91 6.22
N ILE A 121 9.51 2.62 6.53
CA ILE A 121 8.27 2.01 7.00
C ILE A 121 8.37 1.83 8.52
N PRO A 122 7.49 2.46 9.31
CA PRO A 122 7.56 2.35 10.76
C PRO A 122 7.17 0.95 11.24
N GLU A 123 7.67 0.54 12.41
CA GLU A 123 7.32 -0.76 13.01
C GLU A 123 5.81 -0.95 13.18
N ARG A 124 5.09 0.11 13.55
CA ARG A 124 3.63 0.11 13.63
C ARG A 124 2.95 -0.35 12.34
N ALA A 125 3.52 -0.01 11.18
CA ALA A 125 2.98 -0.49 9.90
C ALA A 125 3.12 -2.00 9.76
N ARG A 126 4.28 -2.55 10.13
CA ARG A 126 4.51 -4.01 10.11
C ARG A 126 3.59 -4.74 11.10
N GLN A 127 3.36 -4.16 12.27
CA GLN A 127 2.39 -4.68 13.25
C GLN A 127 0.97 -4.69 12.67
N LEU A 128 0.54 -3.63 12.00
CA LEU A 128 -0.77 -3.58 11.32
C LEU A 128 -0.87 -4.60 10.20
N MET A 129 0.15 -4.70 9.34
CA MET A 129 0.22 -5.70 8.28
C MET A 129 0.10 -7.12 8.84
N HIS A 130 0.82 -7.45 9.90
CA HIS A 130 0.72 -8.73 10.59
C HIS A 130 -0.67 -8.95 11.19
N MET A 131 -1.21 -7.98 11.93
CA MET A 131 -2.57 -8.05 12.50
C MET A 131 -3.63 -8.26 11.43
N SER A 132 -3.47 -7.63 10.26
CA SER A 132 -4.45 -7.69 9.18
C SER A 132 -4.72 -9.10 8.66
N THR A 133 -3.72 -10.00 8.77
CA THR A 133 -3.80 -11.39 8.30
C THR A 133 -3.93 -12.41 9.43
N HIS A 134 -3.69 -12.01 10.69
CA HIS A 134 -3.71 -12.91 11.86
C HIS A 134 -4.86 -12.63 12.83
N ARG A 135 -5.62 -11.56 12.62
CA ARG A 135 -6.77 -11.19 13.45
C ARG A 135 -7.98 -10.92 12.57
N ARG A 136 -9.12 -11.49 12.95
CA ARG A 136 -10.41 -11.22 12.30
C ARG A 136 -10.94 -9.86 12.75
N CYS A 137 -11.64 -9.18 11.86
CA CYS A 137 -12.30 -7.93 12.19
C CYS A 137 -13.33 -8.14 13.31
N PRO A 138 -13.28 -7.38 14.42
CA PRO A 138 -14.27 -7.45 15.50
C PRO A 138 -15.70 -7.18 15.04
N GLU A 139 -15.87 -6.39 13.97
CA GLU A 139 -17.18 -6.05 13.38
C GLU A 139 -17.77 -7.22 12.57
N THR A 140 -16.93 -8.15 12.11
CA THR A 140 -17.35 -9.33 11.34
C THR A 140 -16.55 -10.59 11.75
N PRO A 141 -16.69 -11.08 12.99
CA PRO A 141 -15.85 -12.15 13.55
C PRO A 141 -16.03 -13.51 12.86
N GLY A 142 -17.12 -13.69 12.11
CA GLY A 142 -17.38 -14.90 11.30
C GLY A 142 -16.73 -14.88 9.92
N ARG A 143 -16.05 -13.79 9.53
CA ARG A 143 -15.28 -13.71 8.28
C ARG A 143 -13.80 -14.00 8.57
N PRO A 144 -13.10 -14.73 7.69
CA PRO A 144 -11.66 -14.89 7.81
C PRO A 144 -10.94 -13.54 7.87
N ALA A 145 -9.77 -13.52 8.52
CA ALA A 145 -8.82 -12.41 8.42
C ALA A 145 -8.44 -12.14 6.95
N LEU A 146 -7.77 -11.02 6.69
CA LEU A 146 -7.37 -10.72 5.32
C LEU A 146 -6.42 -11.79 4.80
N TYR A 147 -6.65 -12.19 3.55
CA TYR A 147 -5.83 -13.20 2.90
C TYR A 147 -4.39 -12.73 2.67
N LEU A 148 -4.17 -11.42 2.55
CA LEU A 148 -2.89 -10.84 2.15
C LEU A 148 -2.62 -9.54 2.92
N ALA A 149 -1.43 -9.44 3.51
CA ALA A 149 -0.94 -8.19 4.08
C ALA A 149 -0.55 -7.24 2.94
N ALA A 150 -0.86 -5.96 3.05
CA ALA A 150 -0.68 -5.02 1.95
C ALA A 150 -0.01 -3.72 2.39
N LEU A 151 0.87 -3.21 1.53
CA LEU A 151 1.45 -1.88 1.59
C LEU A 151 1.07 -1.12 0.31
N HIS A 152 0.38 0.00 0.45
CA HIS A 152 -0.11 0.79 -0.68
C HIS A 152 0.65 2.12 -0.76
N LEU A 153 1.32 2.37 -1.88
CA LEU A 153 2.02 3.61 -2.18
C LEU A 153 1.18 4.43 -3.17
N GLY A 154 0.62 5.52 -2.66
CA GLY A 154 0.04 6.55 -3.51
C GLY A 154 1.14 7.48 -4.00
N LEU A 155 1.27 7.59 -5.32
CA LEU A 155 2.25 8.43 -6.01
C LEU A 155 1.51 9.56 -6.72
N ALA A 156 1.86 10.81 -6.40
CA ALA A 156 1.18 11.98 -6.95
C ALA A 156 2.17 12.92 -7.65
N PRO A 157 1.65 13.81 -8.53
CA PRO A 157 2.38 14.96 -9.03
C PRO A 157 3.04 15.78 -7.91
N GLY A 158 4.10 16.52 -8.26
CA GLY A 158 4.93 17.26 -7.31
C GLY A 158 5.78 16.37 -6.41
N GLY A 159 5.95 15.09 -6.75
CA GLY A 159 6.81 14.16 -6.02
C GLY A 159 6.25 13.72 -4.66
N ILE A 160 4.94 13.82 -4.43
CA ILE A 160 4.36 13.40 -3.14
C ILE A 160 4.10 11.90 -3.13
N VAL A 161 4.61 11.23 -2.10
CA VAL A 161 4.25 9.85 -1.77
C VAL A 161 3.52 9.83 -0.44
N GLN A 162 2.36 9.17 -0.42
CA GLN A 162 1.64 8.84 0.80
C GLN A 162 1.51 7.32 0.86
N VAL A 163 1.72 6.76 2.06
CA VAL A 163 1.72 5.32 2.26
C VAL A 163 0.60 4.91 3.21
N TRP A 164 -0.08 3.82 2.86
CA TRP A 164 -1.08 3.17 3.67
C TRP A 164 -0.77 1.68 3.86
N THR A 165 -1.30 1.13 4.94
CA THR A 165 -1.53 -0.31 5.09
C THR A 165 -2.99 -0.54 5.49
N ARG A 166 -3.37 -1.79 5.75
CA ARG A 166 -4.71 -2.19 6.21
C ARG A 166 -4.67 -2.58 7.67
N ASP A 167 -5.72 -2.23 8.40
CA ASP A 167 -6.02 -2.87 9.68
C ASP A 167 -6.75 -4.21 9.48
N GLU A 168 -7.06 -4.90 10.57
CA GLU A 168 -7.80 -6.17 10.59
C GLU A 168 -9.22 -6.10 10.00
N CYS A 169 -9.76 -4.88 9.83
CA CYS A 169 -11.05 -4.62 9.22
C CYS A 169 -10.93 -4.09 7.77
N ASN A 170 -9.76 -4.23 7.14
CA ASN A 170 -9.46 -3.75 5.80
C ASN A 170 -9.55 -2.23 5.63
N ARG A 171 -9.51 -1.45 6.72
CA ARG A 171 -9.55 0.00 6.67
C ARG A 171 -8.15 0.54 6.35
N PRO A 172 -8.03 1.52 5.44
CA PRO A 172 -6.74 2.09 5.09
C PRO A 172 -6.21 2.96 6.24
N VAL A 173 -5.02 2.64 6.73
CA VAL A 173 -4.32 3.38 7.79
C VAL A 173 -3.13 4.11 7.19
N LYS A 174 -3.06 5.44 7.32
CA LYS A 174 -1.88 6.22 6.88
C LYS A 174 -0.69 5.92 7.78
N ILE A 175 0.46 5.59 7.21
CA ILE A 175 1.65 5.19 7.99
C ILE A 175 2.89 6.03 7.73
N ALA A 176 3.05 6.59 6.52
CA ALA A 176 4.21 7.40 6.16
C ALA A 176 3.85 8.37 5.02
N ARG A 177 4.58 9.48 4.94
CA ARG A 177 4.52 10.44 3.84
C ARG A 177 5.95 10.85 3.50
N ALA A 178 6.25 10.96 2.22
CA ALA A 178 7.56 11.37 1.74
C ALA A 178 7.45 12.40 0.60
N GLN A 179 8.46 13.25 0.51
CA GLN A 179 8.72 14.10 -0.64
C GLN A 179 9.83 13.44 -1.44
N ALA A 180 9.53 13.07 -2.68
CA ALA A 180 10.50 12.52 -3.60
C ALA A 180 11.34 13.62 -4.22
N GLU A 181 12.58 13.26 -4.56
CA GLU A 181 13.46 14.07 -5.37
C GLU A 181 13.22 13.78 -6.85
N ILE A 182 13.59 14.75 -7.68
CA ILE A 182 13.63 14.59 -9.13
C ILE A 182 14.74 13.59 -9.47
N GLU A 183 14.44 12.58 -10.30
CA GLU A 183 15.45 11.70 -10.88
C GLU A 183 16.27 12.48 -11.92
N PRO A 184 17.57 12.72 -11.68
CA PRO A 184 18.40 13.53 -12.58
C PRO A 184 18.51 12.96 -13.99
N LEU A 185 18.44 11.64 -14.14
CA LEU A 185 18.48 10.97 -15.45
C LEU A 185 17.13 11.03 -16.19
N GLY A 186 16.09 11.57 -15.58
CA GLY A 186 14.75 11.62 -16.14
C GLY A 186 14.14 10.22 -16.34
N PRO A 187 13.20 10.06 -17.30
CA PRO A 187 12.51 8.79 -17.52
C PRO A 187 13.47 7.71 -18.03
N SER A 188 13.17 6.46 -17.66
CA SER A 188 13.87 5.25 -18.09
C SER A 188 15.37 5.30 -17.83
N GLN A 189 15.81 6.04 -16.81
CA GLN A 189 17.23 6.25 -16.50
C GLN A 189 18.01 6.83 -17.69
N GLY A 190 17.40 7.76 -18.43
CA GLY A 190 18.02 8.41 -19.59
C GLY A 190 18.06 7.57 -20.87
N LYS A 191 17.56 6.33 -20.85
CA LYS A 191 17.65 5.39 -22.00
C LYS A 191 16.66 5.68 -23.13
N THR A 192 15.81 6.70 -22.97
CA THR A 192 14.74 7.03 -23.92
C THR A 192 14.82 8.45 -24.45
N ASP A 193 15.98 9.11 -24.35
CA ASP A 193 16.19 10.49 -24.80
C ASP A 193 15.13 11.46 -24.24
N GLY A 194 14.77 11.26 -22.96
CA GLY A 194 13.74 12.05 -22.27
C GLY A 194 12.29 11.69 -22.63
N ARG A 195 12.04 10.70 -23.49
CA ARG A 195 10.69 10.24 -23.81
C ARG A 195 10.08 9.46 -22.65
N TYR A 196 8.91 9.91 -22.21
CA TYR A 196 8.09 9.26 -21.20
C TYR A 196 7.37 8.02 -21.75
N ALA A 197 7.02 7.08 -20.86
CA ALA A 197 6.42 5.80 -21.20
C ALA A 197 5.05 5.94 -21.89
N TYR A 198 4.30 6.98 -21.56
CA TYR A 198 2.97 7.26 -22.12
C TYR A 198 2.83 8.73 -22.53
N LYS A 199 1.89 8.97 -23.44
CA LYS A 199 1.34 10.30 -23.69
C LYS A 199 0.12 10.52 -22.80
N ILE A 200 -0.14 11.78 -22.44
CA ILE A 200 -1.38 12.15 -21.78
C ILE A 200 -2.54 11.78 -22.71
N ASN A 201 -3.43 10.91 -22.23
CA ASN A 201 -4.64 10.56 -22.98
C ASN A 201 -5.62 11.74 -23.00
N GLU A 202 -6.53 11.77 -23.97
CA GLU A 202 -7.47 12.90 -24.13
C GLU A 202 -8.34 13.15 -22.90
N LYS A 203 -8.63 12.10 -22.11
CA LYS A 203 -9.51 12.19 -20.95
C LYS A 203 -8.82 12.98 -19.84
N THR A 204 -7.60 12.57 -19.50
CA THR A 204 -6.73 13.27 -18.57
C THR A 204 -6.46 14.69 -19.05
N LYS A 205 -6.20 14.88 -20.35
CA LYS A 205 -6.02 16.22 -20.93
C LYS A 205 -7.22 17.12 -20.68
N ARG A 206 -8.43 16.69 -21.06
CA ARG A 206 -9.66 17.47 -20.83
C ARG A 206 -9.90 17.80 -19.36
N TYR A 207 -9.60 16.86 -18.46
CA TYR A 207 -9.72 17.11 -17.03
C TYR A 207 -8.74 18.22 -16.57
N ILE A 208 -7.46 18.10 -16.94
CA ILE A 208 -6.42 19.08 -16.59
C ILE A 208 -6.73 20.45 -17.21
N ASP A 209 -7.21 20.50 -18.46
CA ASP A 209 -7.59 21.76 -19.12
C ASP A 209 -8.72 22.48 -18.36
N LYS A 210 -9.64 21.73 -17.72
CA LYS A 210 -10.78 22.28 -16.99
C LYS A 210 -10.46 22.67 -15.54
N TYR A 211 -9.72 21.82 -14.82
CA TYR A 211 -9.53 21.95 -13.36
C TYR A 211 -8.07 22.18 -12.95
N GLY A 212 -7.11 22.01 -13.86
CA GLY A 212 -5.69 21.99 -13.55
C GLY A 212 -5.24 20.72 -12.83
N ILE A 213 -3.95 20.68 -12.49
CA ILE A 213 -3.38 19.69 -11.58
C ILE A 213 -3.57 20.22 -10.15
N PRO A 214 -4.29 19.51 -9.25
CA PRO A 214 -4.65 20.03 -7.94
C PRO A 214 -3.51 19.82 -6.92
N TYR A 215 -2.36 20.47 -7.15
CA TYR A 215 -1.24 20.45 -6.21
C TYR A 215 -1.69 20.82 -4.79
N GLY A 216 -1.12 20.14 -3.79
CA GLY A 216 -1.46 20.35 -2.38
C GLY A 216 -2.79 19.72 -1.93
N SER A 217 -3.53 19.05 -2.82
CA SER A 217 -4.78 18.36 -2.46
C SER A 217 -4.58 16.94 -1.88
N TRP A 218 -3.36 16.43 -1.90
CA TRP A 218 -2.97 15.08 -1.46
C TRP A 218 -2.02 15.07 -0.27
#